data_AF-A0A2E5ADA3-F1
#
_entry.id   AF-A0A2E5ADA3-F1
#
_cell.length_a   1.000
_cell.length_b   1.000
_cell.length_c   1.000
_cell.angle_alpha   90.00
_cell.angle_beta   90.00
_cell.angle_gamma   90.00
#
_symmetry.space_group_name_H-M   'P 1'
#
loop_
_entity.id
_entity.type
_entity.pdbx_description
1 polymer ?
#
loop_
_entity_poly.entity_id
_entity_poly.type
_entity_poly.pdbx_seq_one_letter_code
_entity_poly.pdbx_strand_id
1 'polypeptide(L)'
;MNAVALAVVKASLRVCAGLAFALGLTACFASEEELVGYWGADRPVSEGVYAHTPTHPDGREWDRPTWTGEITLEQRRYVSDAPNFPHQGARFHELFDDVYIVQSPREDGVGYGLAFVYEEGRVVSYHQPSCSDVADAVLETAGVSRDAEGYCPIQDLDQLEAIMRGVYEAANGQLRVDGVYRRVAE
;
A
#
# COMPACT_ATOMS: atom_id res chain seq x y z
N MET A 1 -19.46 48.45 -6.21
CA MET A 1 -18.84 47.13 -6.50
C MET A 1 -17.38 47.21 -6.09
N ASN A 2 -17.04 46.67 -4.92
CA ASN A 2 -15.75 46.90 -4.26
C ASN A 2 -14.70 45.90 -4.71
N ALA A 3 -13.47 46.40 -4.94
CA ALA A 3 -12.29 45.70 -5.43
C ALA A 3 -11.84 44.49 -4.60
N VAL A 4 -12.45 44.26 -3.43
CA VAL A 4 -12.21 43.09 -2.57
C VAL A 4 -12.82 41.82 -3.14
N ALA A 5 -13.95 41.92 -3.87
CA ALA A 5 -14.63 40.75 -4.43
C ALA A 5 -13.86 40.09 -5.59
N LEU A 6 -13.03 40.85 -6.32
CA LEU A 6 -12.26 40.33 -7.46
C LEU A 6 -10.99 39.58 -7.03
N ALA A 7 -10.45 39.88 -5.84
CA ALA A 7 -9.24 39.25 -5.33
C ALA A 7 -9.50 37.82 -4.80
N VAL A 8 -10.69 37.59 -4.23
CA VAL A 8 -11.08 36.27 -3.72
C VAL A 8 -11.34 35.28 -4.87
N VAL A 9 -11.90 35.75 -5.99
CA VAL A 9 -12.19 34.89 -7.15
C VAL A 9 -10.91 34.41 -7.87
N LYS A 10 -9.81 35.18 -7.83
CA LYS A 10 -8.53 34.76 -8.43
C LYS A 10 -7.69 33.83 -7.56
N ALA A 11 -7.95 33.75 -6.25
CA ALA A 11 -7.25 32.83 -5.36
C ALA A 11 -7.84 31.41 -5.38
N SER A 12 -9.14 31.26 -5.71
CA SER A 12 -9.83 29.97 -5.64
C SER A 12 -9.67 29.07 -6.88
N LEU A 13 -8.95 29.53 -7.92
CA LEU A 13 -8.74 28.77 -9.17
C LEU A 13 -7.38 28.07 -9.26
N ARG A 14 -6.52 28.17 -8.24
CA ARG A 14 -5.21 27.49 -8.21
C ARG A 14 -5.10 26.32 -7.23
N VAL A 15 -6.17 25.98 -6.52
CA VAL A 15 -6.19 24.82 -5.60
C VAL A 15 -6.83 23.57 -6.23
N CYS A 16 -7.50 23.69 -7.38
CA CYS A 16 -8.20 22.56 -8.01
C CYS A 16 -7.32 21.67 -8.92
N ALA A 17 -6.00 21.92 -9.03
CA ALA A 17 -5.10 21.04 -9.78
C ALA A 17 -4.40 19.97 -8.92
N GLY A 18 -4.56 20.01 -7.59
CA GLY A 18 -3.98 19.03 -6.66
C GLY A 18 -4.96 17.99 -6.11
N LEU A 19 -6.26 18.12 -6.39
CA LEU A 19 -7.32 17.27 -5.83
C LEU A 19 -7.89 16.23 -6.81
N ALA A 20 -7.22 16.00 -7.94
CA ALA A 20 -7.58 14.90 -8.86
C ALA A 20 -6.92 13.56 -8.50
N PHE A 21 -5.99 13.53 -7.52
CA PHE A 21 -5.42 12.28 -7.00
C PHE A 21 -6.23 11.67 -5.84
N ALA A 22 -7.32 12.32 -5.42
CA ALA A 22 -8.22 11.85 -4.37
C ALA A 22 -9.41 11.00 -4.90
N LEU A 23 -9.42 10.66 -6.19
CA LEU A 23 -10.41 9.74 -6.79
C LEU A 23 -9.87 8.32 -6.99
N GLY A 24 -8.81 7.97 -6.26
CA GLY A 24 -8.37 6.59 -6.06
C GLY A 24 -9.15 5.89 -4.95
N LEU A 25 -10.47 6.00 -4.90
CA LEU A 25 -11.35 5.08 -4.16
C LEU A 25 -11.38 3.73 -4.90
N THR A 26 -10.21 3.20 -5.26
CA THR A 26 -10.06 2.00 -6.08
C THR A 26 -10.23 0.79 -5.18
N ALA A 27 -11.48 0.39 -4.93
CA ALA A 27 -11.88 -0.97 -4.59
C ALA A 27 -10.79 -1.75 -3.82
N CYS A 28 -10.37 -1.30 -2.64
CA CYS A 28 -9.26 -1.92 -1.93
C CYS A 28 -9.78 -3.12 -1.13
N PHE A 29 -8.91 -4.11 -0.95
CA PHE A 29 -9.05 -5.06 0.15
C PHE A 29 -8.96 -4.28 1.45
N ALA A 30 -10.02 -4.33 2.24
CA ALA A 30 -10.11 -3.59 3.49
C ALA A 30 -10.85 -4.38 4.55
N SER A 31 -10.50 -4.10 5.80
CA SER A 31 -11.19 -4.59 6.98
C SER A 31 -11.31 -3.45 7.99
N GLU A 32 -12.33 -3.54 8.84
CA GLU A 32 -12.53 -2.58 9.93
C GLU A 32 -11.43 -2.70 11.00
N GLU A 33 -11.01 -3.94 11.27
CA GLU A 33 -9.98 -4.27 12.25
C GLU A 33 -8.73 -4.85 11.61
N GLU A 34 -7.62 -4.81 12.34
CA GLU A 34 -6.37 -5.42 11.91
C GLU A 34 -6.45 -6.94 11.91
N LEU A 35 -6.16 -7.55 10.76
CA LEU A 35 -6.13 -9.00 10.61
C LEU A 35 -4.76 -9.58 10.99
N VAL A 36 -3.68 -8.81 10.75
CA VAL A 36 -2.32 -9.12 11.18
C VAL A 36 -2.08 -8.50 12.56
N GLY A 37 -2.31 -9.32 13.58
CA GLY A 37 -2.02 -8.98 14.98
C GLY A 37 -0.52 -8.97 15.29
N TYR A 38 -0.16 -8.58 16.51
CA TYR A 38 1.24 -8.54 16.96
C TYR A 38 1.96 -9.89 16.74
N TRP A 39 1.35 -11.01 17.12
CA TRP A 39 2.04 -12.31 17.06
C TRP A 39 2.23 -12.83 15.64
N GLY A 40 1.30 -12.51 14.73
CA GLY A 40 1.38 -12.87 13.31
C GLY A 40 2.20 -11.89 12.46
N ALA A 41 2.73 -10.82 13.05
CA ALA A 41 3.53 -9.83 12.32
C ALA A 41 5.00 -10.25 12.22
N ASP A 42 5.46 -10.49 10.99
CA ASP A 42 6.83 -10.82 10.64
C ASP A 42 7.72 -9.57 10.49
N ARG A 43 9.03 -9.78 10.39
CA ARG A 43 10.04 -8.72 10.40
C ARG A 43 11.03 -8.85 9.25
N PRO A 44 10.57 -8.86 7.99
CA PRO A 44 11.44 -9.18 6.87
C PRO A 44 12.32 -8.00 6.44
N VAL A 45 11.97 -6.77 6.81
CA VAL A 45 12.73 -5.57 6.48
C VAL A 45 13.67 -5.21 7.61
N SER A 46 14.94 -4.99 7.29
CA SER A 46 15.97 -4.56 8.23
C SER A 46 15.81 -3.08 8.62
N GLU A 47 16.15 -2.71 9.85
CA GLU A 47 16.13 -1.29 10.25
C GLU A 47 17.25 -0.49 9.55
N GLY A 48 17.03 0.81 9.35
CA GLY A 48 18.02 1.74 8.81
C GLY A 48 17.42 2.78 7.88
N VAL A 49 18.27 3.51 7.16
CA VAL A 49 17.83 4.58 6.25
C VAL A 49 17.40 4.00 4.90
N TYR A 50 16.21 4.35 4.45
CA TYR A 50 15.65 3.94 3.17
C TYR A 50 15.30 5.13 2.29
N ALA A 51 15.43 4.94 0.97
CA ALA A 51 14.84 5.79 -0.04
C ALA A 51 13.64 5.07 -0.67
N HIS A 52 12.51 5.76 -0.79
CA HIS A 52 11.30 5.26 -1.47
C HIS A 52 11.13 5.95 -2.82
N THR A 53 10.97 5.14 -3.86
CA THR A 53 10.73 5.59 -5.23
C THR A 53 9.45 4.95 -5.76
N PRO A 54 8.40 5.73 -6.05
CA PRO A 54 7.18 5.24 -6.67
C PRO A 54 7.43 4.80 -8.11
N THR A 55 6.51 4.00 -8.63
CA THR A 55 6.48 3.57 -10.03
C THR A 55 5.31 4.22 -10.76
N HIS A 56 5.51 4.54 -12.03
CA HIS A 56 4.45 4.93 -12.94
C HIS A 56 3.52 3.75 -13.25
N PRO A 57 2.26 4.00 -13.66
CA PRO A 57 1.35 2.92 -14.07
C PRO A 57 1.87 2.04 -15.21
N ASP A 58 2.81 2.54 -16.01
CA ASP A 58 3.49 1.80 -17.09
C ASP A 58 4.67 0.94 -16.60
N GLY A 59 4.91 0.88 -15.28
CA GLY A 59 5.95 0.06 -14.66
C GLY A 59 7.32 0.71 -14.55
N ARG A 60 7.51 1.94 -15.04
CA ARG A 60 8.79 2.66 -14.90
C ARG A 60 8.89 3.35 -13.54
N GLU A 61 10.00 3.17 -12.85
CA GLU A 61 10.28 3.93 -11.62
C GLU A 61 10.40 5.43 -11.91
N TRP A 62 10.04 6.26 -10.93
CA TRP A 62 10.28 7.70 -11.01
C TRP A 62 11.77 8.01 -11.01
N ASP A 63 12.16 9.13 -11.64
CA ASP A 63 13.57 9.50 -11.80
C ASP A 63 14.31 9.80 -10.47
N ARG A 64 13.57 9.98 -9.36
CA ARG A 64 14.13 10.28 -8.05
C ARG A 64 13.25 9.77 -6.91
N PRO A 65 13.85 9.45 -5.75
CA PRO A 65 13.08 9.16 -4.55
C PRO A 65 12.13 10.30 -4.17
N THR A 66 10.93 9.95 -3.72
CA THR A 66 9.95 10.90 -3.18
C THR A 66 10.02 11.02 -1.67
N TRP A 67 10.64 10.04 -1.01
CA TRP A 67 10.81 10.03 0.43
C TRP A 67 12.13 9.37 0.82
N THR A 68 12.74 9.84 1.90
CA THR A 68 13.94 9.25 2.50
C THR A 68 13.88 9.45 4.01
N GLY A 69 14.17 8.39 4.77
CA GLY A 69 14.11 8.42 6.23
C GLY A 69 14.59 7.12 6.86
N GLU A 70 14.87 7.17 8.15
CA GLU A 70 15.14 5.99 8.95
C GLU A 70 13.84 5.24 9.22
N ILE A 71 13.85 3.93 8.94
CA ILE A 71 12.77 3.01 9.27
C ILE A 71 13.23 2.15 10.45
N THR A 72 12.43 2.14 11.51
CA THR A 72 12.62 1.32 12.71
C THR A 72 11.41 0.41 12.95
N LEU A 73 11.55 -0.55 13.87
CA LEU A 73 10.48 -1.46 14.22
C LEU A 73 9.96 -1.20 15.65
N GLU A 74 8.72 -0.73 15.76
CA GLU A 74 8.05 -0.51 17.04
C GLU A 74 6.81 -1.38 17.17
N GLN A 75 6.75 -2.22 18.21
CA GLN A 75 5.61 -3.14 18.41
C GLN A 75 5.28 -3.97 17.15
N ARG A 76 6.34 -4.40 16.43
CA ARG A 76 6.29 -5.09 15.13
C ARG A 76 5.61 -4.29 14.01
N ARG A 77 5.62 -2.96 14.12
CA ARG A 77 5.21 -2.05 13.06
C ARG A 77 6.43 -1.31 12.53
N TYR A 78 6.48 -1.15 11.22
CA TYR A 78 7.47 -0.29 10.59
C TYR A 78 7.03 1.16 10.72
N VAL A 79 7.90 1.97 11.31
CA VAL A 79 7.65 3.38 11.61
C VAL A 79 8.85 4.21 11.20
N SER A 80 8.63 5.52 11.03
CA SER A 80 9.67 6.50 10.77
C SER A 80 9.27 7.84 11.36
N ASP A 81 10.23 8.54 11.97
CA ASP A 81 10.07 9.94 12.41
C ASP A 81 10.21 10.94 11.25
N ALA A 82 10.76 10.52 10.10
CA ALA A 82 10.81 11.37 8.92
C ALA A 82 9.39 11.69 8.43
N PRO A 83 9.07 12.98 8.15
CA PRO A 83 7.73 13.39 7.74
C PRO A 83 7.20 12.64 6.51
N ASN A 84 5.88 12.42 6.50
CA ASN A 84 5.16 11.81 5.37
C ASN A 84 5.67 10.42 4.97
N PHE A 85 6.05 9.57 5.94
CA PHE A 85 6.38 8.17 5.66
C PHE A 85 5.17 7.45 5.01
N PRO A 86 5.28 6.95 3.76
CA PRO A 86 4.10 6.52 3.00
C PRO A 86 3.33 5.32 3.59
N HIS A 87 4.00 4.46 4.36
CA HIS A 87 3.43 3.24 4.93
C HIS A 87 3.60 3.20 6.46
N GLN A 88 3.32 4.32 7.11
CA GLN A 88 3.43 4.47 8.56
C GLN A 88 2.62 3.38 9.30
N GLY A 89 3.28 2.66 10.20
CA GLY A 89 2.64 1.67 11.06
C GLY A 89 2.37 0.32 10.39
N ALA A 90 2.96 0.08 9.22
CA ALA A 90 2.74 -1.14 8.46
C ALA A 90 3.24 -2.40 9.19
N ARG A 91 2.52 -3.51 9.00
CA ARG A 91 2.90 -4.86 9.44
C ARG A 91 3.06 -5.77 8.25
N PHE A 92 3.96 -6.74 8.38
CA PHE A 92 4.20 -7.76 7.37
C PHE A 92 3.68 -9.08 7.90
N HIS A 93 3.13 -9.90 7.03
CA HIS A 93 2.78 -11.29 7.31
C HIS A 93 3.27 -12.15 6.14
N GLU A 94 4.06 -13.17 6.41
CA GLU A 94 4.62 -14.04 5.39
C GLU A 94 3.52 -14.80 4.65
N LEU A 95 3.56 -14.78 3.32
CA LEU A 95 2.62 -15.51 2.47
C LEU A 95 3.29 -16.77 1.89
N PHE A 96 4.48 -16.61 1.27
CA PHE A 96 5.38 -17.66 0.78
C PHE A 96 6.66 -17.02 0.18
N ASP A 97 7.80 -17.73 0.15
CA ASP A 97 9.01 -17.42 -0.64
C ASP A 97 9.37 -15.91 -0.74
N ASP A 98 9.60 -15.25 0.39
CA ASP A 98 9.92 -13.82 0.49
C ASP A 98 8.83 -12.85 -0.04
N VAL A 99 7.62 -13.37 -0.25
CA VAL A 99 6.38 -12.62 -0.53
C VAL A 99 5.59 -12.47 0.77
N TYR A 100 5.20 -11.23 1.06
CA TYR A 100 4.51 -10.85 2.29
C TYR A 100 3.22 -10.12 1.97
N ILE A 101 2.20 -10.35 2.78
CA ILE A 101 1.08 -9.42 2.91
C ILE A 101 1.58 -8.22 3.73
N VAL A 102 1.30 -7.02 3.23
CA VAL A 102 1.52 -5.77 3.97
C VAL A 102 0.18 -5.23 4.42
N GLN A 103 0.01 -5.12 5.73
CA GLN A 103 -1.10 -4.45 6.37
C GLN A 103 -0.70 -3.00 6.70
N SER A 104 -1.44 -2.01 6.20
CA SER A 104 -1.21 -0.59 6.51
C SER A 104 -2.47 0.05 7.11
N PRO A 105 -2.35 0.76 8.25
CA PRO A 105 -3.47 1.56 8.78
C PRO A 105 -3.93 2.63 7.78
N ARG A 106 -5.23 2.94 7.80
CA ARG A 106 -5.90 4.01 7.05
C ARG A 106 -6.85 4.78 7.96
N GLU A 107 -7.36 5.91 7.49
CA GLU A 107 -8.32 6.73 8.26
C GLU A 107 -9.65 5.99 8.49
N ASP A 108 -10.05 5.15 7.54
CA ASP A 108 -11.32 4.44 7.48
C ASP A 108 -11.20 2.92 7.72
N GLY A 109 -10.05 2.45 8.18
CA GLY A 109 -9.82 1.04 8.50
C GLY A 109 -8.41 0.60 8.17
N VAL A 110 -8.27 -0.56 7.53
CA VAL A 110 -6.99 -1.20 7.26
C VAL A 110 -6.91 -1.57 5.79
N GLY A 111 -5.80 -1.21 5.13
CA GLY A 111 -5.52 -1.57 3.74
C GLY A 111 -4.47 -2.66 3.62
N TYR A 112 -4.53 -3.41 2.52
CA TYR A 112 -3.64 -4.54 2.26
C TYR A 112 -2.94 -4.45 0.91
N GLY A 113 -1.71 -4.96 0.86
CA GLY A 113 -0.92 -5.11 -0.34
C GLY A 113 0.00 -6.33 -0.28
N LEU A 114 0.75 -6.53 -1.35
CA LEU A 114 1.82 -7.52 -1.45
C LEU A 114 3.16 -6.81 -1.43
N ALA A 115 4.12 -7.33 -0.67
CA ALA A 115 5.52 -6.94 -0.73
C ALA A 115 6.40 -8.12 -1.12
N PHE A 116 7.45 -7.80 -1.84
CA PHE A 116 8.52 -8.71 -2.23
C PHE A 116 9.79 -8.19 -1.60
N VAL A 117 10.41 -9.01 -0.78
CA VAL A 117 11.58 -8.64 0.00
C VAL A 117 12.81 -9.28 -0.63
N TYR A 118 13.83 -8.48 -0.87
CA TYR A 118 15.07 -8.91 -1.48
C TYR A 118 16.27 -8.48 -0.64
N GLU A 119 17.43 -9.05 -0.96
CA GLU A 119 18.72 -8.64 -0.40
C GLU A 119 18.72 -8.61 1.13
N GLU A 120 18.22 -9.68 1.77
CA GLU A 120 18.16 -9.82 3.24
C GLU A 120 17.40 -8.66 3.92
N GLY A 121 16.30 -8.21 3.29
CA GLY A 121 15.47 -7.16 3.86
C GLY A 121 15.96 -5.75 3.60
N ARG A 122 16.84 -5.54 2.61
CA ARG A 122 17.39 -4.21 2.24
C ARG A 122 16.67 -3.59 1.05
N VAL A 123 15.96 -4.39 0.26
CA VAL A 123 15.15 -3.90 -0.85
C VAL A 123 13.74 -4.48 -0.71
N VAL A 124 12.74 -3.62 -0.81
CA VAL A 124 11.33 -4.02 -0.74
C VAL A 124 10.59 -3.37 -1.90
N SER A 125 10.05 -4.18 -2.81
CA SER A 125 9.08 -3.69 -3.79
C SER A 125 7.68 -4.08 -3.33
N TYR A 126 6.66 -3.30 -3.67
CA TYR A 126 5.29 -3.64 -3.32
C TYR A 126 4.32 -3.45 -4.48
N HIS A 127 3.20 -4.15 -4.39
CA HIS A 127 2.03 -4.04 -5.24
C HIS A 127 0.79 -3.86 -4.35
N GLN A 128 -0.04 -2.88 -4.64
CA GLN A 128 -1.33 -2.67 -4.01
C GLN A 128 -2.43 -3.15 -4.99
N PRO A 129 -2.95 -4.38 -4.83
CA PRO A 129 -3.97 -4.89 -5.72
C PRO A 129 -5.29 -4.18 -5.52
N SER A 130 -6.07 -4.07 -6.60
CA SER A 130 -7.45 -3.59 -6.56
C SER A 130 -8.41 -4.76 -6.69
N CYS A 131 -9.41 -4.83 -5.81
CA CYS A 131 -10.51 -5.79 -5.84
C CYS A 131 -11.29 -5.76 -7.17
N SER A 132 -11.34 -4.61 -7.86
CA SER A 132 -11.93 -4.53 -9.20
C SER A 132 -11.18 -5.34 -10.24
N ASP A 133 -9.88 -5.56 -10.03
CA ASP A 133 -8.98 -6.20 -10.99
C ASP A 133 -8.79 -7.69 -10.66
N VAL A 134 -9.32 -8.16 -9.53
CA VAL A 134 -9.24 -9.56 -9.12
C VAL A 134 -10.31 -10.39 -9.83
N ALA A 135 -9.93 -11.52 -10.41
CA ALA A 135 -10.86 -12.41 -11.09
C ALA A 135 -11.92 -12.96 -10.12
N ASP A 136 -13.18 -13.04 -10.58
CA ASP A 136 -14.30 -13.54 -9.76
C ASP A 136 -14.03 -14.95 -9.19
N ALA A 137 -13.33 -15.81 -9.94
CA ALA A 137 -12.96 -17.14 -9.49
C ALA A 137 -12.03 -17.13 -8.26
N VAL A 138 -11.15 -16.13 -8.14
CA VAL A 138 -10.28 -15.97 -6.95
C VAL A 138 -11.13 -15.54 -5.75
N LEU A 139 -12.04 -14.58 -5.96
CA LEU A 139 -12.94 -14.11 -4.90
C LEU A 139 -13.89 -15.22 -4.42
N GLU A 140 -14.48 -15.98 -5.33
CA GLU A 140 -15.35 -17.12 -5.02
C GLU A 140 -14.63 -18.20 -4.23
N THR A 141 -13.39 -18.54 -4.62
CA THR A 141 -12.55 -19.51 -3.91
C THR A 141 -12.25 -19.07 -2.48
N ALA A 142 -12.05 -17.77 -2.27
CA ALA A 142 -11.83 -17.18 -0.95
C ALA A 142 -13.11 -16.90 -0.16
N GLY A 143 -14.29 -17.15 -0.74
CA GLY A 143 -15.58 -16.84 -0.10
C GLY A 143 -15.81 -15.34 0.11
N VAL A 144 -15.20 -14.49 -0.71
CA VAL A 144 -15.34 -13.03 -0.65
C VAL A 144 -16.22 -12.56 -1.80
N SER A 145 -17.08 -11.60 -1.51
CA SER A 145 -17.94 -10.96 -2.50
C SER A 145 -17.71 -9.46 -2.47
N ARG A 146 -17.87 -8.83 -3.64
CA ARG A 146 -17.80 -7.37 -3.72
C ARG A 146 -19.05 -6.76 -3.07
N ASP A 147 -18.88 -5.68 -2.33
CA ASP A 147 -20.02 -4.89 -1.83
C ASP A 147 -20.67 -4.05 -2.94
N ALA A 148 -21.69 -3.26 -2.58
CA ALA A 148 -22.45 -2.46 -3.54
C ALA A 148 -21.59 -1.35 -4.19
N GLU A 149 -20.52 -0.96 -3.51
CA GLU A 149 -19.56 0.05 -3.91
C GLU A 149 -18.36 -0.54 -4.66
N GLY A 150 -18.26 -1.87 -4.73
CA GLY A 150 -17.23 -2.62 -5.46
C GLY A 150 -15.97 -2.97 -4.65
N TYR A 151 -15.97 -2.76 -3.32
CA TYR A 151 -14.88 -3.16 -2.43
C TYR A 151 -14.96 -4.64 -2.07
N CYS A 152 -13.83 -5.21 -1.65
CA CYS A 152 -13.75 -6.57 -1.14
C CYS A 152 -13.56 -6.51 0.39
N PRO A 153 -14.65 -6.56 1.19
CA PRO A 153 -14.53 -6.62 2.64
C PRO A 153 -13.90 -7.96 3.05
N ILE A 154 -12.81 -7.90 3.81
CA ILE A 154 -12.10 -9.06 4.30
C ILE A 154 -12.40 -9.24 5.79
N GLN A 155 -12.81 -10.45 6.18
CA GLN A 155 -13.26 -10.73 7.54
C GLN A 155 -12.17 -11.33 8.42
N ASP A 156 -11.27 -12.11 7.83
CA ASP A 156 -10.21 -12.80 8.55
C ASP A 156 -8.93 -12.94 7.71
N LEU A 157 -7.86 -13.38 8.38
CA LEU A 157 -6.55 -13.55 7.77
C LEU A 157 -6.53 -14.66 6.71
N ASP A 158 -7.30 -15.74 6.90
CA ASP A 158 -7.35 -16.86 5.96
C ASP A 158 -7.92 -16.41 4.60
N GLN A 159 -8.99 -15.61 4.61
CA GLN A 159 -9.53 -14.97 3.40
C GLN A 159 -8.50 -14.07 2.73
N LEU A 160 -7.78 -13.27 3.52
CA LEU A 160 -6.76 -12.36 3.01
C LEU A 160 -5.63 -13.14 2.32
N GLU A 161 -5.12 -14.19 2.95
CA GLU A 161 -4.09 -15.07 2.39
C GLU A 161 -4.54 -15.73 1.10
N ALA A 162 -5.75 -16.30 1.08
CA ALA A 162 -6.30 -16.96 -0.09
C ALA A 162 -6.39 -16.00 -1.29
N ILE A 163 -6.89 -14.79 -1.06
CA ILE A 163 -6.99 -13.75 -2.11
C ILE A 163 -5.62 -13.32 -2.59
N MET A 164 -4.70 -12.98 -1.67
CA MET A 164 -3.39 -12.45 -2.03
C MET A 164 -2.56 -13.48 -2.78
N ARG A 165 -2.68 -14.76 -2.41
CA ARG A 165 -2.12 -15.88 -3.17
C ARG A 165 -2.75 -15.99 -4.56
N GLY A 166 -4.08 -15.97 -4.64
CA GLY A 166 -4.78 -16.05 -5.93
C GLY A 166 -4.45 -14.87 -6.86
N VAL A 167 -4.28 -13.67 -6.33
CA VAL A 167 -3.82 -12.48 -7.09
C VAL A 167 -2.42 -12.70 -7.66
N TYR A 168 -1.50 -13.18 -6.84
CA TYR A 168 -0.14 -13.48 -7.28
C TYR A 168 -0.11 -14.57 -8.38
N GLU A 169 -0.85 -15.66 -8.17
CA GLU A 169 -0.91 -16.79 -9.10
C GLU A 169 -1.59 -16.40 -10.42
N ALA A 170 -2.68 -15.63 -10.38
CA ALA A 170 -3.37 -15.15 -11.58
C ALA A 170 -2.48 -14.21 -12.42
N ALA A 171 -1.61 -13.45 -11.78
CA ALA A 171 -0.60 -12.64 -12.44
C ALA A 171 0.63 -13.45 -12.92
N ASN A 172 0.69 -14.75 -12.63
CA ASN A 172 1.85 -15.60 -12.87
C ASN A 172 3.16 -14.98 -12.32
N GLY A 173 3.06 -14.37 -11.14
CA GLY A 173 4.14 -13.63 -10.49
C GLY A 173 4.53 -12.30 -11.16
N GLN A 174 3.85 -11.88 -12.23
CA GLN A 174 4.13 -10.64 -12.97
C GLN A 174 3.24 -9.48 -12.48
N LEU A 175 3.25 -9.22 -11.18
CA LEU A 175 2.52 -8.10 -10.60
C LEU A 175 3.22 -6.77 -10.90
N ARG A 176 2.42 -5.71 -11.06
CA ARG A 176 2.93 -4.34 -11.22
C ARG A 176 3.61 -3.92 -9.91
N VAL A 177 4.83 -3.43 -9.99
CA VAL A 177 5.49 -2.78 -8.85
C VAL A 177 4.97 -1.35 -8.74
N ASP A 178 4.42 -0.97 -7.59
CA ASP A 178 3.87 0.36 -7.32
C ASP A 178 4.89 1.31 -6.68
N GLY A 179 5.90 0.74 -6.03
CA GLY A 179 7.04 1.47 -5.54
C GLY A 179 8.08 0.54 -4.93
N VAL A 180 9.26 1.10 -4.69
CA VAL A 180 10.41 0.37 -4.15
C VAL A 180 11.05 1.17 -3.03
N TYR A 181 11.31 0.49 -1.92
CA TYR A 181 12.20 0.92 -0.85
C TYR A 181 13.57 0.30 -1.06
N ARG A 182 14.63 1.12 -0.98
CA ARG A 182 16.02 0.67 -1.01
C ARG A 182 16.77 1.23 0.18
N ARG A 183 17.44 0.36 0.94
CA ARG A 183 18.31 0.78 2.03
C ARG A 183 19.47 1.57 1.43
N VAL A 184 19.68 2.77 1.96
CA VAL A 184 20.82 3.61 1.58
C VAL A 184 22.02 3.07 2.35
N ALA A 185 23.11 2.75 1.65
CA ALA A 185 24.35 2.38 2.30
C ALA A 185 24.87 3.57 3.11
N GLU A 186 25.27 3.32 4.35
CA GLU A 186 26.01 4.29 5.17
C GLU A 186 27.38 4.63 4.56
#